data_AF-A0A4Q5LYE7-F1
#
_entry.id   AF-A0A4Q5LYE7-F1
#
_cell.length_a   1.000
_cell.length_b   1.000
_cell.length_c   1.000
_cell.angle_alpha   90.00
_cell.angle_beta   90.00
_cell.angle_gamma   90.00
#
_symmetry.space_group_name_H-M   'P 1'
#
loop_
_entity.id
_entity.type
_entity.pdbx_description
1 polymer ?
#
loop_
_entity_poly.entity_id
_entity_poly.type
_entity_poly.pdbx_seq_one_letter_code
_entity_poly.pdbx_strand_id
1 'polypeptide(L)'
;MSLISNNLKYLRRINGLTQDQFARRIGTKRANVGAYEEARAVPPVDTLKIIANTFGISVDDFVKKDIRKLRETPDLTFGFEAKPTYSDDAPEPDDPFDFPPSIGNLMQEFLGNETPAQEKNTEMIAQKVMLKPNDKMQFEPEPMPVKPLPNPNQVKEYFEPVPKFIPDNQPYKPQPQVEYTEPAPKYIQENQSIKNAIQIVRRFQYNDYLMKNKELSFLKTLTEFHLPTLPAGEYRAFEATEDFAFEGALLIGTLIKNWYDIADSKNYVLVTKPQGIIYRRVYNQVKIKGTLLLSSDNHRFPSTEISINDVLETWEIKAFLSYVLPEPSASFDKLNHLVGEMKFELDRLKK
;
A
#
# COMPACT_ATOMS: atom_id res chain seq x y z
N MET A 1 -2.14 -24.82 35.28
CA MET A 1 -2.48 -24.87 33.84
C MET A 1 -1.49 -25.78 33.15
N SER A 2 -1.97 -26.70 32.31
CA SER A 2 -1.11 -27.61 31.52
C SER A 2 -0.32 -26.83 30.45
N LEU A 3 0.86 -27.33 30.07
CA LEU A 3 1.68 -26.79 28.98
C LEU A 3 0.88 -26.71 27.67
N ILE A 4 0.16 -27.78 27.34
CA ILE A 4 -0.71 -27.87 26.16
C ILE A 4 -1.81 -26.79 26.21
N SER A 5 -2.43 -26.57 27.36
CA SER A 5 -3.48 -25.55 27.54
C SER A 5 -2.94 -24.13 27.31
N ASN A 6 -1.73 -23.84 27.81
CA ASN A 6 -1.07 -22.56 27.61
C ASN A 6 -0.69 -22.34 26.14
N ASN A 7 -0.18 -23.38 25.50
CA ASN A 7 0.16 -23.37 24.08
C ASN A 7 -1.09 -23.15 23.21
N LEU A 8 -2.19 -23.84 23.51
CA LEU A 8 -3.46 -23.68 22.79
C LEU A 8 -4.00 -22.24 22.90
N LYS A 9 -4.03 -21.72 24.13
CA LYS A 9 -4.48 -20.35 24.42
C LYS A 9 -3.59 -19.31 23.75
N TYR A 10 -2.29 -19.55 23.69
CA TYR A 10 -1.35 -18.68 23.01
C TYR A 10 -1.55 -18.70 21.49
N LEU A 11 -1.64 -19.88 20.85
CA LEU A 11 -1.93 -20.00 19.42
C LEU A 11 -3.23 -19.30 19.04
N ARG A 12 -4.27 -19.45 19.86
CA ARG A 12 -5.55 -18.78 19.59
C ARG A 12 -5.42 -17.26 19.66
N ARG A 13 -4.77 -16.74 20.72
CA ARG A 13 -4.62 -15.30 20.95
C ARG A 13 -3.74 -14.62 19.91
N ILE A 14 -2.64 -15.25 19.51
CA ILE A 14 -1.72 -14.66 18.53
C ILE A 14 -2.33 -14.58 17.13
N ASN A 15 -3.28 -15.47 16.82
CA ASN A 15 -4.05 -15.43 15.59
C ASN A 15 -5.34 -14.59 15.70
N GLY A 16 -5.59 -13.92 16.84
CA GLY A 16 -6.78 -13.09 17.04
C GLY A 16 -8.11 -13.85 17.04
N LEU A 17 -8.10 -15.18 17.24
CA LEU A 17 -9.30 -16.01 17.10
C LEU A 17 -10.12 -16.05 18.40
N THR A 18 -11.44 -15.97 18.29
CA THR A 18 -12.34 -16.31 19.40
C THR A 18 -12.32 -17.83 19.67
N GLN A 19 -12.74 -18.28 20.85
CA GLN A 19 -12.80 -19.73 21.14
C GLN A 19 -13.71 -20.48 20.15
N ASP A 20 -14.78 -19.82 19.68
CA ASP A 20 -15.69 -20.40 18.68
C ASP A 20 -15.03 -20.54 17.31
N GLN A 21 -14.38 -19.47 16.83
CA GLN A 21 -13.65 -19.47 15.56
C GLN A 21 -12.49 -20.48 15.57
N PHE A 22 -11.76 -20.55 16.68
CA PHE A 22 -10.69 -21.53 16.84
C PHE A 22 -11.23 -22.95 16.81
N ALA A 23 -12.37 -23.21 17.48
CA ALA A 23 -13.03 -24.51 17.47
C ALA A 23 -13.45 -24.93 16.06
N ARG A 24 -14.06 -24.02 15.30
CA ARG A 24 -14.41 -24.25 13.89
C ARG A 24 -13.19 -24.59 13.04
N ARG A 25 -12.08 -23.88 13.25
CA ARG A 25 -10.85 -24.05 12.47
C ARG A 25 -10.16 -25.40 12.70
N ILE A 26 -10.28 -25.98 13.89
CA ILE A 26 -9.72 -27.29 14.24
C ILE A 26 -10.76 -28.42 14.23
N GLY A 27 -11.96 -28.17 13.72
CA GLY A 27 -13.02 -29.17 13.59
C GLY A 27 -13.60 -29.67 14.92
N THR A 28 -13.74 -28.80 15.93
CA THR A 28 -14.33 -29.18 17.23
C THR A 28 -15.38 -28.18 17.73
N LYS A 29 -16.04 -28.51 18.86
CA LYS A 29 -17.04 -27.65 19.50
C LYS A 29 -16.38 -26.60 20.40
N ARG A 30 -16.95 -25.39 20.46
CA ARG A 30 -16.47 -24.29 21.34
C ARG A 30 -16.24 -24.73 22.79
N ALA A 31 -17.15 -25.54 23.34
CA ALA A 31 -17.06 -26.05 24.71
C ALA A 31 -15.78 -26.88 24.95
N ASN A 32 -15.34 -27.66 23.95
CA ASN A 32 -14.12 -28.46 24.04
C ASN A 32 -12.88 -27.58 24.08
N VAL A 33 -12.83 -26.54 23.25
CA VAL A 33 -11.72 -25.55 23.27
C VAL A 33 -11.61 -24.86 24.63
N GLY A 34 -12.74 -24.46 25.22
CA GLY A 34 -12.75 -23.89 26.57
C GLY A 34 -12.23 -24.87 27.62
N ALA A 35 -12.66 -26.13 27.55
CA ALA A 35 -12.17 -27.19 28.45
C ALA A 35 -10.67 -27.45 28.28
N TYR A 36 -10.15 -27.41 27.05
CA TYR A 36 -8.71 -27.58 26.77
C TYR A 36 -7.88 -26.40 27.29
N GLU A 37 -8.31 -25.16 27.07
CA GLU A 37 -7.60 -23.95 27.53
C GLU A 37 -7.57 -23.80 29.06
N GLU A 38 -8.61 -24.28 29.73
CA GLU A 38 -8.70 -24.25 31.19
C GLU A 38 -8.06 -25.48 31.85
N ALA A 39 -7.45 -26.36 31.06
CA ALA A 39 -6.86 -27.63 31.51
C ALA A 39 -7.87 -28.56 32.21
N ARG A 40 -9.17 -28.41 31.91
CA ARG A 40 -10.25 -29.31 32.36
C ARG A 40 -10.32 -30.59 31.53
N ALA A 41 -9.84 -30.54 30.29
CA ALA A 41 -9.72 -31.70 29.41
C ALA A 41 -8.40 -31.65 28.62
N VAL A 42 -7.92 -32.82 28.20
CA VAL A 42 -6.75 -32.94 27.31
C VAL A 42 -7.26 -33.16 25.88
N PRO A 43 -6.74 -32.44 24.87
CA PRO A 43 -7.09 -32.67 23.48
C PRO A 43 -6.72 -34.09 23.02
N PRO A 44 -7.58 -34.79 22.27
CA PRO A 44 -7.24 -36.05 21.62
C PRO A 44 -6.08 -35.90 20.65
N VAL A 45 -5.36 -36.99 20.39
CA VAL A 45 -4.19 -37.00 19.48
C VAL A 45 -4.55 -36.50 18.09
N ASP A 46 -5.74 -36.82 17.58
CA ASP A 46 -6.18 -36.36 16.25
C ASP A 46 -6.43 -34.85 16.22
N THR A 47 -6.98 -34.29 17.30
CA THR A 47 -7.10 -32.83 17.45
C THR A 47 -5.73 -32.17 17.53
N LEU A 48 -4.74 -32.78 18.20
CA LEU A 48 -3.37 -32.27 18.25
C LEU A 48 -2.72 -32.26 16.86
N LYS A 49 -2.94 -33.30 16.05
CA LYS A 49 -2.48 -33.35 14.65
C LYS A 49 -3.13 -32.26 13.79
N ILE A 50 -4.45 -32.05 13.93
CA ILE A 50 -5.16 -30.99 13.22
C ILE A 50 -4.60 -29.62 13.60
N ILE A 51 -4.37 -29.36 14.89
CA ILE A 51 -3.75 -28.12 15.36
C ILE A 51 -2.35 -27.94 14.74
N ALA A 52 -1.50 -28.97 14.82
CA ALA A 52 -0.16 -28.96 14.23
C ALA A 52 -0.18 -28.67 12.71
N ASN A 53 -1.10 -29.28 11.96
CA ASN A 53 -1.21 -29.03 10.53
C ASN A 53 -1.75 -27.61 10.24
N THR A 54 -2.70 -27.12 11.05
CA THR A 54 -3.37 -25.83 10.85
C THR A 54 -2.45 -24.64 11.06
N PHE A 55 -1.49 -24.75 11.98
CA PHE A 55 -0.66 -23.62 12.40
C PHE A 55 0.80 -23.72 11.91
N GLY A 56 1.12 -24.72 11.07
CA GLY A 56 2.48 -25.27 11.06
C GLY A 56 2.82 -25.74 12.48
N ILE A 57 4.03 -26.04 12.90
CA ILE A 57 4.37 -26.65 14.21
C ILE A 57 4.17 -28.16 14.26
N SER A 58 5.20 -28.83 14.75
CA SER A 58 5.15 -30.27 15.02
C SER A 58 4.31 -30.55 16.26
N VAL A 59 3.59 -31.67 16.25
CA VAL A 59 2.87 -32.18 17.45
C VAL A 59 3.84 -32.36 18.62
N ASP A 60 5.06 -32.81 18.37
CA ASP A 60 6.06 -33.04 19.42
C ASP A 60 6.51 -31.73 20.07
N ASP A 61 6.75 -30.70 19.26
CA ASP A 61 7.10 -29.35 19.75
C ASP A 61 5.93 -28.73 20.51
N PHE A 62 4.70 -28.91 20.02
CA PHE A 62 3.50 -28.38 20.67
C PHE A 62 3.25 -29.00 22.05
N VAL A 63 3.63 -30.27 22.25
CA VAL A 63 3.40 -30.98 23.52
C VAL A 63 4.57 -30.81 24.49
N LYS A 64 5.82 -30.83 24.00
CA LYS A 64 7.02 -30.84 24.85
C LYS A 64 7.63 -29.47 25.11
N LYS A 65 7.38 -28.48 24.25
CA LYS A 65 8.01 -27.15 24.34
C LYS A 65 6.98 -26.06 24.58
N ASP A 66 7.43 -24.99 25.23
CA ASP A 66 6.61 -23.79 25.41
C ASP A 66 6.74 -22.90 24.17
N ILE A 67 5.68 -22.88 23.35
CA ILE A 67 5.66 -22.12 22.09
C ILE A 67 5.72 -20.60 22.30
N ARG A 68 5.51 -20.13 23.53
CA ARG A 68 5.71 -18.71 23.88
C ARG A 68 7.18 -18.32 23.82
N LYS A 69 8.09 -19.28 24.00
CA LYS A 69 9.54 -19.08 24.04
C LYS A 69 10.26 -19.43 22.72
N LEU A 70 9.59 -20.17 21.83
CA LEU A 70 10.17 -20.64 20.56
C LEU A 70 10.34 -19.56 19.48
N ARG A 71 9.95 -18.29 19.73
CA ARG A 71 10.19 -17.17 18.80
C ARG A 71 11.60 -16.54 18.91
N GLU A 72 12.48 -17.04 19.77
CA GLU A 72 13.89 -16.58 19.86
C GLU A 72 14.81 -17.21 18.80
N THR A 73 14.34 -18.20 18.03
CA THR A 73 15.08 -18.75 16.87
C THR A 73 14.41 -18.32 15.56
N PRO A 74 15.06 -17.52 14.70
CA PRO A 74 14.42 -16.86 13.55
C PRO A 74 14.08 -17.75 12.35
N ASP A 75 14.25 -19.08 12.43
CA ASP A 75 14.39 -19.93 11.25
C ASP A 75 13.17 -20.80 10.89
N LEU A 76 11.98 -20.42 11.38
CA LEU A 76 10.71 -21.06 11.02
C LEU A 76 9.73 -20.01 10.50
N THR A 77 10.06 -19.40 9.35
CA THR A 77 9.05 -18.84 8.46
C THR A 77 8.16 -19.97 7.97
N PHE A 78 7.00 -20.13 8.61
CA PHE A 78 5.96 -21.04 8.13
C PHE A 78 5.41 -20.53 6.80
N GLY A 79 5.73 -21.25 5.71
CA GLY A 79 5.17 -21.04 4.40
C GLY A 79 3.65 -21.23 4.44
N PHE A 80 2.92 -20.18 4.07
CA PHE A 80 1.49 -20.25 3.77
C PHE A 80 1.28 -20.87 2.37
N GLU A 81 1.62 -22.16 2.23
CA GLU A 81 1.17 -22.97 1.09
C GLU A 81 0.59 -24.29 1.62
N ALA A 82 -0.63 -24.21 2.14
CA ALA A 82 -1.48 -25.37 2.30
C ALA A 82 -2.75 -25.12 1.49
N LYS A 83 -2.78 -25.65 0.25
CA LYS A 83 -4.06 -25.88 -0.44
C LYS A 83 -4.87 -26.86 0.42
N PRO A 84 -6.15 -26.61 0.71
CA PRO A 84 -6.99 -27.56 1.41
C PRO A 84 -7.15 -28.81 0.54
N THR A 85 -6.59 -29.93 0.98
CA THR A 85 -6.85 -31.25 0.41
C THR A 85 -8.26 -31.66 0.83
N TYR A 86 -9.23 -31.52 -0.07
CA TYR A 86 -10.54 -32.16 0.09
C TYR A 86 -10.38 -33.64 -0.28
N SER A 87 -10.85 -34.52 0.59
CA SER A 87 -11.00 -35.95 0.33
C SER A 87 -12.13 -36.16 -0.69
N ASP A 88 -11.85 -36.91 -1.76
CA ASP A 88 -12.77 -37.33 -2.83
C ASP A 88 -13.83 -38.37 -2.40
N ASP A 89 -14.33 -38.30 -1.16
CA ASP A 89 -15.40 -39.19 -0.71
C ASP A 89 -16.77 -38.50 -0.85
N ALA A 90 -17.66 -39.16 -1.59
CA ALA A 90 -19.02 -38.70 -1.86
C ALA A 90 -19.84 -38.52 -0.56
N PRO A 91 -20.58 -37.41 -0.39
CA PRO A 91 -21.34 -37.17 0.83
C PRO A 91 -22.59 -38.05 0.91
N GLU A 92 -22.82 -38.64 2.09
CA GLU A 92 -24.06 -39.35 2.45
C GLU A 92 -25.25 -38.38 2.54
N PRO A 93 -26.46 -38.79 2.12
CA PRO A 93 -27.65 -37.96 2.21
C PRO A 93 -28.28 -38.12 3.60
N ASP A 94 -28.25 -37.07 4.42
CA ASP A 94 -29.18 -36.77 5.53
C ASP A 94 -28.48 -36.09 6.74
N ASP A 95 -27.76 -34.98 6.53
CA ASP A 95 -27.37 -34.07 7.64
C ASP A 95 -28.23 -32.79 7.59
N PRO A 96 -29.02 -32.43 8.63
CA PRO A 96 -30.03 -31.36 8.55
C PRO A 96 -29.50 -29.92 8.59
N PHE A 97 -28.20 -29.68 8.38
CA PHE A 97 -27.58 -28.36 8.51
C PHE A 97 -26.57 -28.06 7.40
N ASP A 98 -27.04 -28.02 6.16
CA ASP A 98 -26.34 -27.35 5.07
C ASP A 98 -26.68 -25.84 5.06
N PHE A 99 -25.66 -25.01 5.26
CA PHE A 99 -25.73 -23.60 4.87
C PHE A 99 -25.68 -23.52 3.33
N PRO A 100 -26.41 -22.59 2.70
CA PRO A 100 -26.39 -22.46 1.24
C PRO A 100 -24.97 -22.16 0.75
N PRO A 101 -24.64 -22.59 -0.49
CA PRO A 101 -23.28 -22.51 -1.01
C PRO A 101 -22.77 -21.08 -1.02
N SER A 102 -21.44 -20.92 -0.88
CA SER A 102 -20.79 -19.62 -1.09
C SER A 102 -21.14 -19.09 -2.48
N ILE A 103 -21.28 -17.75 -2.59
CA ILE A 103 -21.71 -17.03 -3.80
C ILE A 103 -20.90 -17.41 -5.07
N GLY A 104 -19.71 -18.00 -4.93
CA GLY A 104 -18.93 -18.54 -6.05
C GLY A 104 -19.59 -19.70 -6.80
N ASN A 105 -20.36 -20.57 -6.12
CA ASN A 105 -20.97 -21.74 -6.75
C ASN A 105 -22.33 -21.42 -7.42
N LEU A 106 -22.99 -20.32 -7.02
CA LEU A 106 -24.26 -19.88 -7.64
C LEU A 106 -24.05 -19.28 -9.05
N MET A 107 -22.86 -18.75 -9.35
CA MET A 107 -22.53 -18.27 -10.71
C MET A 107 -22.32 -19.43 -11.69
N GLN A 108 -21.84 -20.57 -11.22
CA GLN A 108 -21.54 -21.71 -12.10
C GLN A 108 -22.81 -22.47 -12.52
N GLU A 109 -23.85 -22.45 -11.69
CA GLU A 109 -25.15 -23.06 -11.97
C GLU A 109 -26.03 -22.18 -12.86
N PHE A 110 -25.91 -20.84 -12.78
CA PHE A 110 -26.57 -19.91 -13.70
C PHE A 110 -25.89 -19.78 -15.07
N LEU A 111 -24.62 -20.19 -15.19
CA LEU A 111 -23.86 -20.25 -16.44
C LEU A 111 -23.69 -21.68 -16.96
N GLY A 112 -24.67 -22.55 -16.70
CA GLY A 112 -24.73 -23.88 -17.29
C GLY A 112 -24.70 -23.83 -18.81
N ASN A 113 -23.60 -24.35 -19.37
CA ASN A 113 -23.43 -24.97 -20.67
C ASN A 113 -24.56 -24.76 -21.70
N GLU A 114 -24.46 -23.67 -22.45
CA GLU A 114 -24.81 -23.72 -23.87
C GLU A 114 -23.59 -23.27 -24.66
N THR A 115 -23.04 -24.18 -25.45
CA THR A 115 -22.40 -23.82 -26.71
C THR A 115 -23.51 -23.49 -27.70
N PRO A 116 -23.55 -22.27 -28.24
CA PRO A 116 -23.95 -22.09 -29.63
C PRO A 116 -22.76 -21.70 -30.49
N ALA A 117 -22.82 -22.24 -31.68
CA ALA A 117 -21.94 -22.01 -32.80
C ALA A 117 -21.71 -20.53 -33.11
N GLN A 118 -20.63 -20.32 -33.87
CA GLN A 118 -20.35 -19.15 -34.68
C GLN A 118 -21.63 -18.52 -35.28
N GLU A 119 -21.96 -17.30 -34.86
CA GLU A 119 -22.65 -16.36 -35.74
C GLU A 119 -21.91 -15.03 -35.75
N LYS A 120 -21.35 -14.75 -36.93
CA LYS A 120 -21.00 -13.40 -37.38
C LYS A 120 -22.28 -12.59 -37.33
N ASN A 121 -22.28 -11.46 -36.63
CA ASN A 121 -22.87 -10.18 -37.06
C ASN A 121 -23.02 -9.25 -35.85
N THR A 122 -22.06 -8.33 -35.70
CA THR A 122 -22.36 -7.02 -35.11
C THR A 122 -21.87 -5.98 -36.12
N GLU A 123 -22.80 -5.48 -36.92
CA GLU A 123 -22.56 -4.31 -37.77
C GLU A 123 -22.25 -3.09 -36.89
N MET A 124 -21.18 -2.38 -37.24
CA MET A 124 -20.88 -1.07 -36.70
C MET A 124 -21.97 -0.08 -37.14
N ILE A 125 -22.69 0.52 -36.20
CA ILE A 125 -23.46 1.73 -36.50
C ILE A 125 -22.48 2.91 -36.46
N ALA A 126 -21.90 3.23 -37.61
CA ALA A 126 -21.18 4.48 -37.82
C ALA A 126 -22.19 5.62 -37.96
N GLN A 127 -22.37 6.43 -36.91
CA GLN A 127 -23.14 7.66 -37.02
C GLN A 127 -22.32 8.70 -37.80
N LYS A 128 -22.62 8.83 -39.09
CA LYS A 128 -22.02 9.83 -39.97
C LYS A 128 -22.58 11.20 -39.62
N VAL A 129 -21.84 11.97 -38.83
CA VAL A 129 -22.14 13.40 -38.58
C VAL A 129 -21.85 14.15 -39.89
N MET A 130 -22.89 14.54 -40.62
CA MET A 130 -22.75 15.48 -41.73
C MET A 130 -22.65 16.90 -41.18
N LEU A 131 -21.48 17.52 -41.34
CA LEU A 131 -21.29 18.94 -41.12
C LEU A 131 -21.97 19.72 -42.24
N LYS A 132 -22.80 20.71 -41.89
CA LYS A 132 -23.36 21.69 -42.84
C LYS A 132 -22.26 22.69 -43.23
N PRO A 133 -22.13 23.08 -44.51
CA PRO A 133 -21.16 24.08 -44.93
C PRO A 133 -21.72 25.50 -44.81
N ASN A 134 -20.79 26.44 -44.55
CA ASN A 134 -20.91 27.90 -44.47
C ASN A 134 -21.50 28.51 -43.19
N ASP A 135 -20.59 28.91 -42.30
CA ASP A 135 -20.54 30.30 -41.86
C ASP A 135 -19.07 30.77 -41.87
N LYS A 136 -18.80 31.85 -42.61
CA LYS A 136 -17.47 32.47 -42.70
C LYS A 136 -17.19 33.18 -41.37
N MET A 137 -16.30 32.63 -40.54
CA MET A 137 -15.73 33.39 -39.43
C MET A 137 -14.59 34.29 -39.94
N GLN A 138 -14.83 35.59 -39.94
CA GLN A 138 -13.79 36.62 -40.10
C GLN A 138 -12.95 36.65 -38.82
N PHE A 139 -11.64 36.52 -38.95
CA PHE A 139 -10.69 36.77 -37.87
C PHE A 139 -10.31 38.25 -37.90
N GLU A 140 -10.77 39.00 -36.90
CA GLU A 140 -10.21 40.31 -36.57
C GLU A 140 -9.11 40.09 -35.51
N PRO A 141 -7.85 40.50 -35.76
CA PRO A 141 -6.78 40.24 -34.80
C PRO A 141 -6.88 41.22 -33.62
N GLU A 142 -7.23 40.71 -32.44
CA GLU A 142 -7.05 41.48 -31.21
C GLU A 142 -5.55 41.62 -30.89
N PRO A 143 -5.07 42.83 -30.53
CA PRO A 143 -3.67 43.04 -30.18
C PRO A 143 -3.34 42.43 -28.82
N MET A 144 -2.24 41.68 -28.75
CA MET A 144 -1.73 41.08 -27.51
C MET A 144 -1.31 42.14 -26.47
N PRO A 145 -1.49 41.88 -25.17
CA PRO A 145 -0.95 42.75 -24.12
C PRO A 145 0.59 42.70 -24.08
N VAL A 146 1.20 43.87 -24.24
CA VAL A 146 2.66 44.09 -24.18
C VAL A 146 3.13 44.00 -22.73
N LYS A 147 4.04 43.06 -22.41
CA LYS A 147 4.81 43.10 -21.15
C LYS A 147 5.88 44.21 -21.24
N PRO A 148 6.12 45.00 -20.18
CA PRO A 148 7.16 46.03 -20.20
C PRO A 148 8.55 45.42 -20.39
N LEU A 149 9.36 46.04 -21.25
CA LEU A 149 10.78 45.71 -21.41
C LEU A 149 11.57 45.98 -20.12
N PRO A 150 12.63 45.20 -19.83
CA PRO A 150 13.58 45.54 -18.79
C PRO A 150 14.35 46.83 -19.13
N ASN A 151 14.69 47.59 -18.08
CA ASN A 151 15.41 48.87 -18.13
C ASN A 151 16.80 48.73 -18.83
N PRO A 152 17.24 49.66 -19.71
CA PRO A 152 18.44 49.46 -20.56
C PRO A 152 19.81 49.55 -19.87
N ASN A 153 19.89 49.72 -18.54
CA ASN A 153 21.16 49.97 -17.87
C ASN A 153 21.70 48.71 -17.18
N GLN A 154 22.24 47.77 -17.99
CA GLN A 154 23.41 46.93 -17.68
C GLN A 154 23.69 46.00 -18.88
N VAL A 155 24.03 46.58 -20.03
CA VAL A 155 24.69 45.82 -21.11
C VAL A 155 26.18 45.84 -20.81
N LYS A 156 26.76 44.69 -20.42
CA LYS A 156 28.20 44.48 -20.59
C LYS A 156 28.45 44.32 -22.08
N GLU A 157 29.14 45.28 -22.68
CA GLU A 157 29.64 45.23 -24.04
C GLU A 157 30.44 43.93 -24.25
N TYR A 158 29.95 43.06 -25.12
CA TYR A 158 30.79 42.12 -25.82
C TYR A 158 31.09 42.74 -27.19
N PHE A 159 32.29 43.29 -27.35
CA PHE A 159 32.81 43.68 -28.64
C PHE A 159 33.03 42.42 -29.49
N GLU A 160 32.21 42.22 -30.51
CA GLU A 160 32.58 41.34 -31.62
C GLU A 160 33.59 42.09 -32.52
N PRO A 161 34.73 41.49 -32.88
CA PRO A 161 35.65 42.12 -33.82
C PRO A 161 35.02 42.14 -35.23
N VAL A 162 34.89 43.34 -35.80
CA VAL A 162 34.44 43.54 -37.18
C VAL A 162 35.40 42.81 -38.14
N PRO A 163 34.93 41.90 -39.01
CA PRO A 163 35.78 41.29 -40.01
C PRO A 163 36.24 42.35 -41.02
N LYS A 164 37.56 42.51 -41.16
CA LYS A 164 38.18 43.35 -42.19
C LYS A 164 37.93 42.72 -43.56
N PHE A 165 37.28 43.45 -44.47
CA PHE A 165 37.20 43.10 -45.89
C PHE A 165 38.61 43.05 -46.50
N ILE A 166 39.00 41.91 -47.07
CA ILE A 166 40.20 41.75 -47.90
C ILE A 166 39.74 41.79 -49.36
N PRO A 167 40.29 42.66 -50.24
CA PRO A 167 39.93 42.67 -51.65
C PRO A 167 40.43 41.41 -52.38
N ASP A 168 39.55 40.83 -53.21
CA ASP A 168 39.80 39.66 -54.06
C ASP A 168 41.02 39.84 -54.98
N ASN A 169 42.07 39.04 -54.75
CA ASN A 169 42.94 38.41 -55.78
C ASN A 169 44.20 37.75 -55.18
N GLN A 170 44.04 36.84 -54.21
CA GLN A 170 45.12 35.90 -53.88
C GLN A 170 44.62 34.46 -53.94
N PRO A 171 45.36 33.54 -54.59
CA PRO A 171 44.94 32.15 -54.74
C PRO A 171 44.86 31.45 -53.38
N TYR A 172 43.72 30.80 -53.15
CA TYR A 172 43.37 30.09 -51.92
C TYR A 172 44.44 29.04 -51.56
N LYS A 173 45.19 29.29 -50.48
CA LYS A 173 46.02 28.26 -49.84
C LYS A 173 45.14 27.57 -48.77
N PRO A 174 44.92 26.24 -48.83
CA PRO A 174 44.15 25.57 -47.81
C PRO A 174 44.90 25.64 -46.47
N GLN A 175 44.31 26.35 -45.51
CA GLN A 175 44.76 26.29 -44.12
C GLN A 175 44.22 24.99 -43.47
N PRO A 176 44.99 24.33 -42.59
CA PRO A 176 44.56 23.11 -41.94
C PRO A 176 43.27 23.36 -41.14
N GLN A 177 42.29 22.47 -41.32
CA GLN A 177 41.02 22.50 -40.60
C GLN A 177 41.30 22.39 -39.09
N VAL A 178 41.17 23.51 -38.39
CA VAL A 178 41.05 23.49 -36.93
C VAL A 178 39.67 22.92 -36.65
N GLU A 179 39.62 21.75 -36.05
CA GLU A 179 38.40 21.12 -35.59
C GLU A 179 37.83 21.99 -34.46
N TYR A 180 36.93 22.91 -34.82
CA TYR A 180 36.13 23.65 -33.87
C TYR A 180 35.18 22.65 -33.21
N THR A 181 35.65 22.02 -32.14
CA THR A 181 34.73 21.48 -31.14
C THR A 181 34.08 22.71 -30.50
N GLU A 182 32.91 23.09 -31.00
CA GLU A 182 32.01 23.93 -30.22
C GLU A 182 31.90 23.27 -28.83
N PRO A 183 32.30 23.94 -27.74
CA PRO A 183 31.93 23.42 -26.44
C PRO A 183 30.41 23.43 -26.43
N ALA A 184 29.82 22.23 -26.49
CA ALA A 184 28.38 22.04 -26.36
C ALA A 184 27.89 22.99 -25.27
N PRO A 185 26.81 23.77 -25.51
CA PRO A 185 26.35 24.74 -24.54
C PRO A 185 26.23 24.01 -23.22
N LYS A 186 27.13 24.32 -22.28
CA LYS A 186 26.96 23.93 -20.91
C LYS A 186 25.75 24.74 -20.49
N TYR A 187 24.59 24.12 -20.63
CA TYR A 187 23.45 24.43 -19.79
C TYR A 187 24.02 24.40 -18.39
N ILE A 188 24.35 25.58 -17.86
CA ILE A 188 24.42 25.77 -16.44
C ILE A 188 22.98 25.52 -16.03
N GLN A 189 22.65 24.27 -15.75
CA GLN A 189 21.51 23.97 -14.93
C GLN A 189 21.81 24.71 -13.63
N GLU A 190 21.20 25.87 -13.47
CA GLU A 190 21.02 26.44 -12.15
C GLU A 190 20.47 25.30 -11.30
N ASN A 191 21.31 24.80 -10.39
CA ASN A 191 21.01 23.76 -9.41
C ASN A 191 19.96 24.28 -8.42
N GLN A 192 18.75 24.59 -8.89
CA GLN A 192 17.61 24.99 -8.08
C GLN A 192 16.62 23.84 -7.85
N SER A 193 16.84 22.64 -8.42
CA SER A 193 15.84 21.55 -8.42
C SER A 193 16.29 20.22 -7.75
N ILE A 194 17.28 20.22 -6.86
CA ILE A 194 17.69 19.00 -6.10
C ILE A 194 17.25 19.08 -4.62
N LYS A 195 16.08 19.67 -4.33
CA LYS A 195 15.63 19.85 -2.92
C LYS A 195 14.68 18.79 -2.38
N ASN A 196 14.19 17.87 -3.22
CA ASN A 196 13.19 16.89 -2.81
C ASN A 196 13.66 15.46 -3.13
N ALA A 197 14.89 15.10 -2.73
CA ALA A 197 15.29 13.69 -2.72
C ALA A 197 14.52 12.99 -1.59
N ILE A 198 13.78 11.94 -1.94
CA ILE A 198 12.99 11.15 -1.01
C ILE A 198 13.71 9.82 -0.83
N GLN A 199 14.22 9.59 0.37
CA GLN A 199 14.86 8.34 0.74
C GLN A 199 13.80 7.27 0.97
N ILE A 200 14.01 6.08 0.41
CA ILE A 200 13.13 4.92 0.55
C ILE A 200 13.71 4.00 1.61
N VAL A 201 12.87 3.65 2.58
CA VAL A 201 13.15 2.61 3.56
C VAL A 201 12.29 1.41 3.19
N ARG A 202 12.94 0.34 2.71
CA ARG A 202 12.30 -0.93 2.38
C ARG A 202 12.11 -1.80 3.61
N ARG A 203 11.16 -2.75 3.57
CA ARG A 203 10.83 -3.64 4.70
C ARG A 203 12.06 -4.40 5.24
N PHE A 204 12.95 -4.85 4.35
CA PHE A 204 14.18 -5.55 4.75
C PHE A 204 15.20 -4.63 5.48
N GLN A 205 15.09 -3.31 5.33
CA GLN A 205 15.97 -2.31 5.96
C GLN A 205 15.41 -1.79 7.29
N TYR A 206 14.25 -2.26 7.74
CA TYR A 206 13.56 -1.68 8.91
C TYR A 206 14.35 -1.83 10.19
N ASN A 207 14.98 -2.98 10.41
CA ASN A 207 15.79 -3.22 11.61
C ASN A 207 17.02 -2.31 11.63
N ASP A 208 17.73 -2.20 10.51
CA ASP A 208 18.88 -1.31 10.38
C ASP A 208 18.46 0.16 10.58
N TYR A 209 17.34 0.55 9.97
CA TYR A 209 16.82 1.90 10.11
C TYR A 209 16.43 2.23 11.54
N LEU A 210 15.79 1.31 12.27
CA LEU A 210 15.44 1.52 13.69
C LEU A 210 16.67 1.78 14.56
N MET A 211 17.81 1.15 14.24
CA MET A 211 19.06 1.32 14.98
C MET A 211 19.86 2.55 14.51
N LYS A 212 19.81 2.88 13.22
CA LYS A 212 20.70 3.85 12.55
C LYS A 212 19.97 5.05 11.95
N ASN A 213 18.73 5.33 12.36
CA ASN A 213 17.94 6.47 11.82
C ASN A 213 18.59 7.84 12.03
N LYS A 214 19.55 7.98 12.96
CA LYS A 214 20.34 9.21 13.17
C LYS A 214 21.69 9.21 12.46
N GLU A 215 22.10 8.09 11.88
CA GLU A 215 23.41 7.94 11.25
C GLU A 215 23.36 8.40 9.79
N LEU A 216 23.99 9.53 9.48
CA LEU A 216 23.95 10.10 8.13
C LEU A 216 24.58 9.19 7.06
N SER A 217 25.62 8.42 7.42
CA SER A 217 26.26 7.43 6.55
C SER A 217 25.26 6.39 6.08
N PHE A 218 24.45 5.85 6.98
CA PHE A 218 23.40 4.89 6.65
C PHE A 218 22.27 5.54 5.83
N LEU A 219 21.81 6.73 6.21
CA LEU A 219 20.73 7.39 5.45
C LEU A 219 21.12 7.66 3.98
N LYS A 220 22.41 7.90 3.70
CA LYS A 220 22.93 8.08 2.34
C LYS A 220 23.01 6.79 1.52
N THR A 221 22.95 5.62 2.14
CA THR A 221 22.92 4.35 1.40
C THR A 221 21.51 3.96 0.95
N LEU A 222 20.48 4.63 1.49
CA LEU A 222 19.09 4.42 1.10
C LEU A 222 18.87 4.84 -0.35
N THR A 223 18.01 4.13 -1.05
CA THR A 223 17.63 4.48 -2.41
C THR A 223 16.85 5.78 -2.40
N GLU A 224 17.21 6.72 -3.26
CA GLU A 224 16.54 8.02 -3.38
C GLU A 224 15.72 8.08 -4.66
N PHE A 225 14.56 8.74 -4.60
CA PHE A 225 13.78 9.11 -5.78
C PHE A 225 13.24 10.54 -5.65
N HIS A 226 12.77 11.10 -6.75
CA HIS A 226 12.22 12.45 -6.78
C HIS A 226 10.76 12.44 -7.22
N LEU A 227 9.93 13.20 -6.53
CA LEU A 227 8.54 13.44 -6.91
C LEU A 227 8.32 14.94 -7.13
N PRO A 228 8.13 15.41 -8.37
CA PRO A 228 8.11 16.84 -8.69
C PRO A 228 6.89 17.59 -8.15
N THR A 229 5.80 16.89 -7.82
CA THR A 229 4.54 17.50 -7.38
C THR A 229 4.46 17.80 -5.88
N LEU A 230 5.46 17.40 -5.09
CA LEU A 230 5.44 17.62 -3.65
C LEU A 230 5.95 19.01 -3.25
N PRO A 231 5.31 19.66 -2.25
CA PRO A 231 5.80 20.93 -1.71
C PRO A 231 7.16 20.73 -1.04
N ALA A 232 7.95 21.79 -0.89
CA ALA A 232 9.26 21.71 -0.21
C ALA A 232 9.11 21.19 1.23
N GLY A 233 9.90 20.18 1.59
CA GLY A 233 9.82 19.53 2.90
C GLY A 233 10.83 18.38 3.06
N GLU A 234 10.96 17.90 4.29
CA GLU A 234 11.74 16.71 4.62
C GLU A 234 10.87 15.48 4.45
N TYR A 235 11.06 14.74 3.35
CA TYR A 235 10.27 13.55 3.04
C TYR A 235 11.06 12.27 3.20
N ARG A 236 10.33 11.22 3.56
CA ARG A 236 10.81 9.85 3.54
C ARG A 236 9.70 8.92 3.10
N ALA A 237 10.05 7.89 2.34
CA ALA A 237 9.14 6.86 1.91
C ALA A 237 9.38 5.57 2.70
N PHE A 238 8.30 4.94 3.14
CA PHE A 238 8.34 3.68 3.89
C PHE A 238 7.50 2.65 3.15
N GLU A 239 7.99 1.42 3.06
CA GLU A 239 7.22 0.32 2.50
C GLU A 239 6.04 -0.07 3.40
N ALA A 240 4.84 -0.07 2.85
CA ALA A 240 3.63 -0.35 3.56
C ALA A 240 3.66 -1.75 4.17
N THR A 241 3.25 -1.84 5.44
CA THR A 241 3.04 -3.11 6.14
C THR A 241 1.61 -3.60 5.91
N GLU A 242 1.27 -4.76 6.47
CA GLU A 242 -0.04 -5.44 6.37
C GLU A 242 -1.25 -4.60 6.84
N ASP A 243 -1.00 -3.44 7.44
CA ASP A 243 -2.06 -2.53 7.87
C ASP A 243 -2.62 -1.62 6.77
N PHE A 244 -1.88 -1.46 5.67
CA PHE A 244 -2.31 -0.64 4.56
C PHE A 244 -3.06 -1.46 3.52
N ALA A 245 -4.01 -0.84 2.80
CA ALA A 245 -4.85 -1.53 1.83
C ALA A 245 -4.08 -2.11 0.63
N PHE A 246 -2.91 -1.54 0.32
CA PHE A 246 -2.09 -1.94 -0.82
C PHE A 246 -0.76 -2.53 -0.35
N GLU A 247 -0.57 -3.83 -0.57
CA GLU A 247 0.69 -4.50 -0.23
C GLU A 247 1.85 -3.96 -1.06
N GLY A 248 3.00 -3.73 -0.40
CA GLY A 248 4.22 -3.25 -1.05
C GLY A 248 4.17 -1.79 -1.54
N ALA A 249 3.09 -1.06 -1.25
CA ALA A 249 3.01 0.37 -1.57
C ALA A 249 4.05 1.17 -0.79
N LEU A 250 4.51 2.30 -1.33
CA LEU A 250 5.41 3.22 -0.65
C LEU A 250 4.59 4.36 -0.05
N LEU A 251 4.62 4.50 1.27
CA LEU A 251 3.99 5.56 2.05
C LEU A 251 4.96 6.74 2.17
N ILE A 252 4.61 7.88 1.58
CA ILE A 252 5.46 9.07 1.55
C ILE A 252 4.96 10.04 2.63
N GLY A 253 5.80 10.29 3.63
CA GLY A 253 5.49 11.15 4.75
C GLY A 253 6.47 12.31 4.92
N THR A 254 6.00 13.37 5.57
CA THR A 254 6.83 14.50 6.05
C THR A 254 7.12 14.34 7.54
N LEU A 255 8.34 14.69 7.96
CA LEU A 255 8.73 14.58 9.37
C LEU A 255 7.96 15.60 10.22
N ILE A 256 7.35 15.14 11.32
CA ILE A 256 6.77 15.99 12.35
C ILE A 256 7.76 16.07 13.52
N LYS A 257 8.27 17.28 13.78
CA LYS A 257 9.27 17.52 14.84
C LYS A 257 8.63 17.73 16.22
N ASN A 258 7.38 18.18 16.26
CA ASN A 258 6.69 18.54 17.49
C ASN A 258 5.44 17.67 17.69
N TRP A 259 5.39 16.98 18.82
CA TRP A 259 4.29 16.07 19.19
C TRP A 259 2.92 16.76 19.28
N TYR A 260 2.89 18.07 19.56
CA TYR A 260 1.65 18.83 19.64
C TYR A 260 1.05 19.18 18.26
N ASP A 261 1.85 19.09 17.20
CA ASP A 261 1.42 19.40 15.83
C ASP A 261 0.82 18.18 15.12
N ILE A 262 0.86 17.01 15.76
CA ILE A 262 0.17 15.81 15.30
C ILE A 262 -1.33 16.08 15.38
N ALA A 263 -1.95 16.20 14.20
CA ALA A 263 -3.38 16.33 14.06
C ALA A 263 -4.08 14.98 14.23
N ASP A 264 -5.21 15.01 14.95
CA ASP A 264 -6.05 13.85 15.21
C ASP A 264 -6.68 13.27 13.95
N SER A 265 -6.94 11.97 13.96
CA SER A 265 -7.61 11.23 12.89
C SER A 265 -6.90 11.25 11.53
N LYS A 266 -5.61 11.63 11.51
CA LYS A 266 -4.76 11.53 10.33
C LYS A 266 -3.88 10.28 10.35
N ASN A 267 -3.40 9.90 9.17
CA ASN A 267 -2.54 8.74 8.98
C ASN A 267 -1.07 9.11 9.10
N TYR A 268 -0.35 8.36 9.91
CA TYR A 268 1.07 8.56 10.16
C TYR A 268 1.82 7.23 10.06
N VAL A 269 3.09 7.32 9.69
CA VAL A 269 4.07 6.27 9.96
C VAL A 269 4.83 6.65 11.21
N LEU A 270 4.80 5.76 12.21
CA LEU A 270 5.52 5.91 13.47
C LEU A 270 6.69 4.94 13.51
N VAL A 271 7.85 5.45 13.85
CA VAL A 271 9.05 4.66 14.11
C VAL A 271 9.15 4.48 15.61
N THR A 272 8.89 3.28 16.10
CA THR A 272 8.74 2.99 17.54
C THR A 272 9.77 1.96 17.99
N LYS A 273 10.22 2.07 19.24
CA LYS A 273 11.13 1.07 19.84
C LYS A 273 10.47 -0.32 19.99
N PRO A 274 9.24 -0.45 20.53
CA PRO A 274 8.68 -1.77 20.83
C PRO A 274 8.08 -2.47 19.60
N GLN A 275 7.51 -1.74 18.64
CA GLN A 275 6.74 -2.30 17.52
C GLN A 275 7.43 -2.07 16.16
N GLY A 276 8.55 -1.35 16.14
CA GLY A 276 9.23 -0.99 14.91
C GLY A 276 8.49 0.09 14.13
N ILE A 277 8.53 -0.01 12.80
CA ILE A 277 7.90 0.95 11.89
C ILE A 277 6.47 0.49 11.60
N ILE A 278 5.50 1.32 11.97
CA ILE A 278 4.07 1.02 11.84
C ILE A 278 3.33 2.17 11.17
N TYR A 279 2.37 1.84 10.31
CA TYR A 279 1.39 2.78 9.76
C TYR A 279 0.12 2.71 10.59
N ARG A 280 -0.41 3.85 11.07
CA ARG A 280 -1.65 3.91 11.86
C ARG A 280 -2.32 5.28 11.73
N ARG A 281 -3.63 5.32 12.00
CA ARG A 281 -4.35 6.55 12.29
C ARG A 281 -4.06 6.98 13.73
N VAL A 282 -3.65 8.23 13.94
CA VAL A 282 -3.20 8.72 15.24
C VAL A 282 -4.21 9.67 15.86
N TYR A 283 -4.44 9.50 17.16
CA TYR A 283 -5.16 10.43 18.02
C TYR A 283 -4.21 10.91 19.12
N ASN A 284 -4.00 12.23 19.16
CA ASN A 284 -3.05 12.90 20.00
C ASN A 284 -3.61 13.09 21.42
N GLN A 285 -3.15 12.26 22.35
CA GLN A 285 -3.50 12.35 23.77
C GLN A 285 -2.33 12.89 24.60
N VAL A 286 -1.35 13.55 23.97
CA VAL A 286 -0.09 13.95 24.63
C VAL A 286 -0.34 14.96 25.74
N LYS A 287 -1.24 15.93 25.52
CA LYS A 287 -1.57 16.97 26.53
C LYS A 287 -2.19 16.42 27.82
N ILE A 288 -2.89 15.29 27.72
CA ILE A 288 -3.67 14.72 28.83
C ILE A 288 -3.01 13.51 29.49
N LYS A 289 -2.39 12.64 28.68
CA LYS A 289 -1.83 11.35 29.11
C LYS A 289 -0.37 11.17 28.75
N GLY A 290 0.21 12.03 27.91
CA GLY A 290 1.54 11.83 27.35
C GLY A 290 1.62 10.65 26.36
N THR A 291 0.49 10.24 25.78
CA THR A 291 0.39 9.09 24.88
C THR A 291 -0.20 9.45 23.52
N LEU A 292 0.05 8.60 22.54
CA LEU A 292 -0.63 8.59 21.24
C LEU A 292 -1.51 7.34 21.18
N LEU A 293 -2.79 7.53 20.85
CA LEU A 293 -3.68 6.41 20.58
C LEU A 293 -3.62 6.10 19.09
N LEU A 294 -3.22 4.88 18.77
CA LEU A 294 -3.05 4.37 17.43
C LEU A 294 -4.25 3.50 17.07
N SER A 295 -4.87 3.79 15.93
CA SER A 295 -6.01 3.04 15.42
C SER A 295 -5.73 2.54 14.01
N SER A 296 -6.31 1.40 13.70
CA SER A 296 -6.21 0.71 12.43
C SER A 296 -7.41 1.02 11.56
N ASP A 297 -7.21 1.24 10.27
CA ASP A 297 -8.33 1.23 9.32
C ASP A 297 -8.81 -0.21 9.03
N ASN A 298 -8.00 -1.23 9.36
CA ASN A 298 -8.36 -2.64 9.25
C ASN A 298 -8.81 -3.20 10.62
N HIS A 299 -10.03 -3.72 10.69
CA HIS A 299 -10.62 -4.29 11.92
C HIS A 299 -9.84 -5.46 12.53
N ARG A 300 -8.87 -6.05 11.80
CA ARG A 300 -7.98 -7.09 12.33
C ARG A 300 -7.04 -6.59 13.42
N PHE A 301 -6.71 -5.30 13.44
CA PHE A 301 -5.78 -4.74 14.41
C PHE A 301 -6.51 -3.87 15.44
N PRO A 302 -6.40 -4.19 16.74
CA PRO A 302 -7.01 -3.37 17.78
C PRO A 302 -6.28 -2.04 17.91
N SER A 303 -6.99 -1.04 18.45
CA SER A 303 -6.35 0.23 18.79
C SER A 303 -5.39 0.05 19.97
N THR A 304 -4.22 0.66 19.91
CA THR A 304 -3.15 0.55 20.91
C THR A 304 -2.70 1.93 21.36
N GLU A 305 -2.38 2.09 22.64
CA GLU A 305 -1.78 3.33 23.15
C GLU A 305 -0.27 3.17 23.22
N ILE A 306 0.47 4.19 22.78
CA ILE A 306 1.93 4.25 22.87
C ILE A 306 2.38 5.52 23.58
N SER A 307 3.39 5.39 24.44
CA SER A 307 4.03 6.54 25.10
C SER A 307 4.89 7.31 24.10
N ILE A 308 4.89 8.65 24.17
CA ILE A 308 5.76 9.49 23.34
C ILE A 308 7.25 9.16 23.50
N ASN A 309 7.66 8.62 24.65
CA ASN A 309 9.06 8.25 24.94
C ASN A 309 9.53 7.02 24.13
N ASP A 310 8.59 6.23 23.64
CA ASP A 310 8.85 5.03 22.85
C ASP A 310 8.82 5.31 21.34
N VAL A 311 8.37 6.51 20.94
CA VAL A 311 8.33 6.94 19.54
C VAL A 311 9.62 7.69 19.22
N LEU A 312 10.36 7.19 18.23
CA LEU A 312 11.61 7.79 17.75
C LEU A 312 11.34 8.89 16.72
N GLU A 313 10.42 8.64 15.78
CA GLU A 313 10.06 9.55 14.70
C GLU A 313 8.58 9.39 14.33
N THR A 314 7.96 10.47 13.87
CA THR A 314 6.58 10.47 13.38
C THR A 314 6.50 11.19 12.05
N TRP A 315 5.91 10.53 11.07
CA TRP A 315 5.83 10.98 9.68
C TRP A 315 4.37 11.13 9.26
N GLU A 316 3.92 12.35 8.95
CA GLU A 316 2.56 12.59 8.44
C GLU A 316 2.50 12.19 6.97
N ILE A 317 1.60 11.26 6.62
CA ILE A 317 1.49 10.78 5.25
C ILE A 317 0.84 11.83 4.36
N LYS A 318 1.52 12.19 3.26
CA LYS A 318 1.04 13.15 2.25
C LYS A 318 0.63 12.48 0.94
N ALA A 319 1.28 11.36 0.62
CA ALA A 319 1.01 10.60 -0.59
C ALA A 319 1.39 9.13 -0.38
N PHE A 320 0.91 8.26 -1.25
CA PHE A 320 1.41 6.90 -1.37
C PHE A 320 1.60 6.55 -2.85
N LEU A 321 2.47 5.59 -3.13
CA LEU A 321 2.71 5.06 -4.46
C LEU A 321 2.48 3.55 -4.42
N SER A 322 1.51 3.06 -5.17
CA SER A 322 1.25 1.63 -5.33
C SER A 322 1.57 1.21 -6.76
N TYR A 323 2.22 0.05 -6.90
CA TYR A 323 2.35 -0.64 -8.19
C TYR A 323 1.15 -1.57 -8.45
N VAL A 324 0.40 -1.89 -7.40
CA VAL A 324 -0.87 -2.62 -7.50
C VAL A 324 -1.97 -1.62 -7.81
N LEU A 325 -2.61 -1.78 -8.96
CA LEU A 325 -3.76 -0.96 -9.34
C LEU A 325 -4.97 -1.38 -8.49
N PRO A 326 -5.76 -0.42 -7.97
CA PRO A 326 -6.99 -0.75 -7.26
C PRO A 326 -7.98 -1.40 -8.24
N GLU A 327 -8.58 -2.51 -7.82
CA GLU A 327 -9.73 -3.07 -8.54
C GLU A 327 -10.94 -2.13 -8.37
N PRO A 328 -11.72 -1.88 -9.42
CA PRO A 328 -12.91 -1.05 -9.31
C PRO A 328 -13.92 -1.73 -8.37
N SER A 329 -14.10 -1.17 -7.18
CA SER A 329 -15.15 -1.63 -6.29
C SER A 329 -16.52 -1.32 -6.91
N ALA A 330 -17.51 -2.18 -6.65
CA ALA A 330 -18.88 -1.90 -7.04
C ALA A 330 -19.28 -0.51 -6.51
N SER A 331 -19.67 0.38 -7.40
CA SER A 331 -20.06 1.76 -7.07
C SER A 331 -21.04 1.77 -5.90
N PHE A 332 -20.79 2.61 -4.89
CA PHE A 332 -21.68 2.78 -3.73
C PHE A 332 -23.14 3.02 -4.13
N ASP A 333 -23.38 3.60 -5.30
CA ASP A 333 -24.72 3.80 -5.86
C ASP A 333 -25.48 2.48 -6.11
N LYS A 334 -24.79 1.45 -6.60
CA LYS A 334 -25.38 0.11 -6.80
C LYS A 334 -25.71 -0.56 -5.47
N LEU A 335 -24.84 -0.40 -4.46
CA LEU A 335 -25.10 -0.92 -3.11
C LEU A 335 -26.28 -0.20 -2.44
N ASN A 336 -26.34 1.13 -2.55
CA ASN A 336 -27.47 1.91 -2.03
C ASN A 336 -28.78 1.54 -2.72
N HIS A 337 -28.75 1.30 -4.03
CA HIS A 337 -29.91 0.82 -4.77
C HIS A 337 -30.35 -0.57 -4.29
N LEU A 338 -29.42 -1.52 -4.15
CA LEU A 338 -29.71 -2.88 -3.66
C LEU A 338 -30.27 -2.87 -2.23
N VAL A 339 -29.68 -2.06 -1.34
CA VAL A 339 -30.16 -1.89 0.04
C VAL A 339 -31.55 -1.26 0.04
N GLY A 340 -31.82 -0.31 -0.85
CA GLY A 340 -33.14 0.28 -1.07
C GLY A 340 -34.17 -0.76 -1.51
N GLU A 341 -33.82 -1.61 -2.47
CA GLU A 341 -34.69 -2.71 -2.94
C GLU A 341 -34.93 -3.75 -1.85
N MET A 342 -33.90 -4.14 -1.09
CA MET A 342 -34.07 -5.06 0.04
C MET A 342 -34.97 -4.46 1.12
N LYS A 343 -34.83 -3.17 1.42
CA LYS A 343 -35.71 -2.48 2.38
C LYS A 343 -37.16 -2.47 1.89
N PHE A 344 -37.37 -2.22 0.60
CA PHE A 344 -38.69 -2.24 -0.02
C PHE A 344 -39.34 -3.64 0.04
N GLU A 345 -38.60 -4.70 -0.29
CA GLU A 345 -39.10 -6.08 -0.18
C GLU A 345 -39.37 -6.50 1.27
N LEU A 346 -38.53 -6.08 2.24
CA LEU A 346 -38.78 -6.32 3.66
C LEU A 346 -40.04 -5.62 4.18
N ASP A 347 -40.30 -4.39 3.75
CA ASP A 347 -41.53 -3.67 4.11
C ASP A 347 -42.77 -4.28 3.45
N ARG A 348 -42.61 -4.88 2.26
CA ARG A 348 -43.67 -5.63 1.57
C ARG A 348 -44.01 -6.93 2.28
N LEU A 349 -43.03 -7.67 2.77
CA LEU A 349 -43.21 -8.94 3.51
C LEU A 349 -43.75 -8.75 4.93
N LYS A 350 -43.73 -7.53 5.47
CA LYS A 350 -44.32 -7.19 6.78
C LYS A 350 -45.81 -6.83 6.73
N LYS A 351 -46.38 -6.67 5.54
CA LYS A 351 -47.83 -6.56 5.31
C LYS A 351 -48.40 -7.93 5.00
#